data_AF-A0A7X3WWP7-F1
#
_entry.id   AF-A0A7X3WWP7-F1
#
_cell.length_a   1.000
_cell.length_b   1.000
_cell.length_c   1.000
_cell.angle_alpha   90.00
_cell.angle_beta   90.00
_cell.angle_gamma   90.00
#
_symmetry.space_group_name_H-M   'P 1'
#
loop_
_entity.id
_entity.type
_entity.pdbx_description
1 polymer ?
#
loop_
_entity_poly.entity_id
_entity_poly.type
_entity_poly.pdbx_seq_one_letter_code
_entity_poly.pdbx_strand_id
1 'polypeptide(L)'
;MANVVSDEVSENYKGLLIQYCQERGLQQPRYTETQQGPPDAPRWQVTVSYGDHVHETPEPVPGSKKFAHQIASQQILAEINSRRESFLAGDTTGTIPVPTSQENGAPASAPLEVPMPLVSSALTIANERLTTSQPSRYRTLTDAEFSEKLSKLTLQIVRSLLERAEKDKITLL
;
A
#
# COMPACT_ATOMS: atom_id res chain seq x y z
N MET A 1 -30.41 19.31 10.31
CA MET A 1 -29.61 18.17 9.80
C MET A 1 -28.33 18.72 9.21
N ALA A 2 -27.22 18.61 9.92
CA ALA A 2 -25.88 18.72 9.36
C ALA A 2 -25.02 17.79 10.21
N ASN A 3 -24.59 16.71 9.58
CA ASN A 3 -23.83 15.63 10.17
C ASN A 3 -22.46 16.20 10.58
N VAL A 4 -22.18 16.20 11.88
CA VAL A 4 -20.89 16.61 12.44
C VAL A 4 -19.91 15.54 12.00
N VAL A 5 -19.09 15.89 11.00
CA VAL A 5 -17.99 15.05 10.52
C VAL A 5 -17.09 14.79 11.73
N SER A 6 -17.02 13.53 12.12
CA SER A 6 -16.26 13.04 13.25
C SER A 6 -14.82 13.57 13.22
N ASP A 7 -14.40 14.10 14.36
CA ASP A 7 -13.01 14.36 14.72
C ASP A 7 -12.30 13.01 14.88
N GLU A 8 -12.09 12.31 13.75
CA GLU A 8 -11.21 11.16 13.68
C GLU A 8 -9.81 11.70 13.42
N VAL A 9 -8.95 11.60 14.45
CA VAL A 9 -7.49 11.75 14.43
C VAL A 9 -6.99 12.31 13.11
N SER A 10 -6.67 13.62 13.05
CA SER A 10 -6.01 14.22 11.87
C SER A 10 -4.67 13.51 11.62
N GLU A 11 -4.72 12.36 10.94
CA GLU A 11 -3.58 11.52 10.62
C GLU A 11 -2.63 12.37 9.82
N ASN A 12 -1.34 12.38 10.21
CA ASN A 12 -0.32 13.13 9.51
C ASN A 12 0.02 12.45 8.17
N TYR A 13 -0.85 12.56 7.17
CA TYR A 13 -0.70 11.93 5.85
C TYR A 13 0.61 12.32 5.15
N LYS A 14 1.06 13.57 5.31
CA LYS A 14 2.38 13.98 4.82
C LYS A 14 3.52 13.18 5.48
N GLY A 15 3.43 12.95 6.79
CA GLY A 15 4.38 12.11 7.52
C GLY A 15 4.33 10.66 7.07
N LEU A 16 3.13 10.10 6.90
CA LEU A 16 2.93 8.72 6.43
C LEU A 16 3.50 8.50 5.03
N LEU A 17 3.34 9.45 4.11
CA LEU A 17 3.91 9.35 2.76
C LEU A 17 5.45 9.43 2.78
N ILE A 18 6.02 10.27 3.64
CA ILE A 18 7.48 10.32 3.85
C ILE A 18 7.98 8.98 4.39
N GLN A 19 7.31 8.43 5.39
CA GLN A 19 7.67 7.13 5.97
C GLN A 19 7.58 6.01 4.93
N TYR A 20 6.48 5.97 4.14
CA TYR A 20 6.32 5.03 3.04
C TYR A 20 7.51 5.06 2.08
N CYS A 21 7.97 6.26 1.71
CA CYS A 21 9.13 6.41 0.82
C CYS A 21 10.41 5.87 1.48
N GLN A 22 10.65 6.21 2.74
CA GLN A 22 11.83 5.76 3.49
C GLN A 22 11.89 4.24 3.63
N GLU A 23 10.78 3.59 4.01
CA GLU A 23 10.69 2.12 4.18
C GLU A 23 10.93 1.36 2.86
N ARG A 24 10.69 2.02 1.72
CA ARG A 24 10.90 1.46 0.38
C ARG A 24 12.25 1.84 -0.23
N GLY A 25 13.09 2.59 0.48
CA GLY A 25 14.36 3.11 -0.05
C GLY A 25 14.18 4.15 -1.17
N LEU A 26 13.00 4.78 -1.26
CA LEU A 26 12.71 5.85 -2.20
C LEU A 26 13.22 7.19 -1.68
N GLN A 27 13.47 8.12 -2.60
CA GLN A 27 13.75 9.51 -2.26
C GLN A 27 12.54 10.15 -1.56
N GLN A 28 12.80 11.16 -0.72
CA GLN A 28 11.75 11.88 -0.01
C GLN A 28 10.78 12.55 -1.01
N PRO A 29 9.45 12.53 -0.76
CA PRO A 29 8.49 13.14 -1.66
C PRO A 29 8.73 14.65 -1.81
N ARG A 30 8.78 15.11 -3.06
CA ARG A 30 8.95 16.53 -3.41
C ARG A 30 7.59 17.13 -3.73
N TYR A 31 7.24 18.18 -2.99
CA TYR A 31 6.00 18.92 -3.15
C TYR A 31 6.26 20.21 -3.92
N THR A 32 5.41 20.49 -4.91
CA THR A 32 5.33 21.77 -5.59
C THR A 32 3.89 22.23 -5.59
N GLU A 33 3.65 23.51 -5.35
CA GLU A 33 2.30 24.06 -5.26
C GLU A 33 2.16 25.36 -6.04
N THR A 34 0.97 25.56 -6.59
CA THR A 34 0.58 26.80 -7.26
C THR A 34 -0.69 27.34 -6.64
N GLN A 35 -0.67 28.59 -6.19
CA GLN A 35 -1.86 29.27 -5.71
C GLN A 35 -2.76 29.65 -6.90
N GLN A 36 -4.04 29.33 -6.78
CA GLN A 36 -5.09 29.71 -7.70
C GLN A 36 -6.19 30.47 -6.96
N GLY A 37 -6.89 31.33 -7.68
CA GLY A 37 -8.00 32.12 -7.13
C GLY A 37 -7.58 33.39 -6.39
N PRO A 38 -8.55 34.13 -5.84
CA PRO A 38 -8.32 35.40 -5.16
C PRO A 38 -7.51 35.23 -3.85
N PRO A 39 -6.77 36.26 -3.41
CA PRO A 39 -6.08 36.25 -2.11
C PRO A 39 -7.01 35.96 -0.92
N ASP A 40 -8.28 36.37 -1.02
CA ASP A 40 -9.29 36.18 0.04
C ASP A 40 -9.87 34.76 0.08
N ALA A 41 -9.68 33.97 -0.97
CA ALA A 41 -10.14 32.58 -1.08
C ALA A 41 -9.13 31.72 -1.85
N PRO A 42 -7.93 31.49 -1.27
CA PRO A 42 -6.86 30.78 -1.96
C PRO A 42 -7.23 29.31 -2.16
N ARG A 43 -6.94 28.82 -3.36
CA ARG A 43 -6.98 27.41 -3.71
C ARG A 43 -5.59 26.97 -4.12
N TRP A 44 -5.21 25.74 -3.81
CA TRP A 44 -3.84 25.27 -4.02
C TRP A 44 -3.86 24.04 -4.92
N GLN A 45 -3.26 24.17 -6.09
CA GLN A 45 -2.94 23.05 -6.95
C GLN A 45 -1.62 22.45 -6.47
N VAL A 46 -1.61 21.19 -6.06
CA VAL A 46 -0.42 20.54 -5.48
C VAL A 46 0.00 19.36 -6.35
N THR A 47 1.28 19.35 -6.70
CA THR A 47 1.94 18.24 -7.38
C THR A 47 2.96 17.63 -6.43
N VAL A 48 2.92 16.30 -6.28
CA VAL A 48 3.83 15.54 -5.43
C VAL A 48 4.52 14.50 -6.29
N SER A 49 5.85 14.52 -6.28
CA SER A 49 6.67 13.50 -6.95
C SER A 49 7.33 12.60 -5.92
N TYR A 50 7.24 11.28 -6.11
CA TYR A 50 7.82 10.26 -5.23
C TYR A 50 8.21 9.00 -6.02
N GLY A 51 9.46 8.55 -5.87
CA GLY A 51 10.01 7.50 -6.75
C GLY A 51 9.83 7.88 -8.23
N ASP A 52 9.25 6.97 -9.01
CA ASP A 52 8.91 7.17 -10.43
C ASP A 52 7.47 7.69 -10.66
N HIS A 53 6.77 8.06 -9.59
CA HIS A 53 5.37 8.49 -9.65
C HIS A 53 5.26 10.01 -9.45
N VAL A 54 4.31 10.60 -10.17
CA VAL A 54 3.91 11.99 -10.00
C VAL A 54 2.41 12.03 -9.84
N HIS A 55 1.96 12.61 -8.74
CA HIS A 55 0.55 12.85 -8.44
C HIS A 55 0.26 14.33 -8.47
N GLU A 56 -0.83 14.71 -9.11
CA GLU A 56 -1.35 16.06 -9.09
C GLU A 56 -2.78 16.03 -8.54
N THR A 57 -3.11 16.97 -7.65
CA THR A 57 -4.47 17.10 -7.13
C THR A 57 -5.45 17.34 -8.28
N PRO A 58 -6.55 16.57 -8.43
CA PRO A 58 -7.46 16.70 -9.57
C PRO A 58 -8.13 18.08 -9.64
N GLU A 59 -8.38 18.70 -8.48
CA GLU A 59 -8.91 20.05 -8.36
C GLU A 59 -8.09 20.86 -7.34
N PRO A 60 -7.97 22.19 -7.52
CA PRO A 60 -7.30 23.06 -6.57
C PRO A 60 -7.99 23.03 -5.19
N VAL A 61 -7.24 22.62 -4.17
CA VAL A 61 -7.77 22.41 -2.82
C VAL A 61 -7.95 23.76 -2.11
N PRO A 62 -9.16 24.10 -1.61
CA PRO A 62 -9.38 25.33 -0.86
C PRO A 62 -8.72 25.28 0.52
N GLY A 63 -8.32 26.45 1.02
CA GLY A 63 -7.82 26.63 2.38
C GLY A 63 -6.32 26.87 2.44
N SER A 64 -5.66 26.29 3.44
CA SER A 64 -4.22 26.53 3.65
C SER A 64 -3.35 25.63 2.78
N LYS A 65 -2.16 26.11 2.41
CA LYS A 65 -1.14 25.30 1.72
C LYS A 65 -0.85 23.98 2.45
N LYS A 66 -0.73 24.03 3.79
CA LYS A 66 -0.50 22.83 4.61
C LYS A 66 -1.62 21.81 4.45
N PHE A 67 -2.87 22.28 4.43
CA PHE A 67 -4.03 21.42 4.23
C PHE A 67 -4.03 20.80 2.83
N ALA A 68 -3.72 21.57 1.79
CA ALA A 68 -3.62 21.05 0.43
C ALA A 68 -2.55 19.95 0.28
N HIS A 69 -1.38 20.12 0.92
CA HIS A 69 -0.34 19.08 0.93
C HIS A 69 -0.81 17.82 1.66
N GLN A 70 -1.62 17.97 2.70
CA GLN A 70 -2.20 16.86 3.45
C GLN A 70 -3.16 16.06 2.58
N ILE A 71 -4.08 16.74 1.89
CA ILE A 71 -5.05 16.13 0.98
C ILE A 71 -4.34 15.42 -0.17
N ALA A 72 -3.33 16.04 -0.78
CA ALA A 72 -2.54 15.39 -1.82
C ALA A 72 -1.86 14.10 -1.32
N SER A 73 -1.30 14.14 -0.10
CA SER A 73 -0.65 12.96 0.50
C SER A 73 -1.65 11.84 0.82
N GLN A 74 -2.85 12.21 1.28
CA GLN A 74 -3.94 11.27 1.55
C GLN A 74 -4.40 10.57 0.27
N GLN A 75 -4.59 11.31 -0.82
CA GLN A 75 -4.98 10.76 -2.12
C GLN A 75 -3.97 9.73 -2.63
N ILE A 76 -2.67 10.07 -2.56
CA ILE A 76 -1.59 9.17 -2.96
C ILE A 76 -1.59 7.88 -2.14
N LEU A 77 -1.71 7.98 -0.82
CA LEU A 77 -1.74 6.82 0.06
C LEU A 77 -2.97 5.94 -0.18
N ALA A 78 -4.14 6.54 -0.44
CA ALA A 78 -5.34 5.82 -0.81
C ALA A 78 -5.18 5.08 -2.15
N GLU A 79 -4.55 5.72 -3.14
CA GLU A 79 -4.25 5.09 -4.43
C GLU A 79 -3.27 3.92 -4.28
N ILE A 80 -2.19 4.11 -3.51
CA ILE A 80 -1.24 3.04 -3.20
C ILE A 80 -1.96 1.86 -2.53
N ASN A 81 -2.87 2.12 -1.59
CA ASN A 81 -3.61 1.07 -0.92
C ASN A 81 -4.56 0.34 -1.89
N SER A 82 -5.28 1.09 -2.72
CA SER A 82 -6.18 0.52 -3.72
C SER A 82 -5.42 -0.36 -4.71
N ARG A 83 -4.28 0.10 -5.25
CA ARG A 83 -3.42 -0.71 -6.14
C ARG A 83 -2.97 -2.00 -5.47
N ARG A 84 -2.60 -1.93 -4.19
CA ARG A 84 -2.19 -3.10 -3.40
C ARG A 84 -3.34 -4.09 -3.21
N GLU A 85 -4.55 -3.60 -2.93
CA GLU A 85 -5.74 -4.43 -2.77
C GLU A 85 -6.14 -5.10 -4.08
N SER A 86 -6.10 -4.38 -5.21
CA SER A 86 -6.34 -4.96 -6.54
C SER A 86 -5.34 -6.07 -6.86
N PHE A 87 -4.06 -5.86 -6.56
CA PHE A 87 -3.03 -6.89 -6.75
C PHE A 87 -3.28 -8.13 -5.88
N LEU A 88 -3.64 -7.93 -4.61
CA LEU A 88 -3.97 -9.04 -3.69
C LEU A 88 -5.24 -9.81 -4.10
N ALA A 89 -6.17 -9.14 -4.79
CA ALA A 89 -7.39 -9.75 -5.34
C ALA A 89 -7.12 -10.59 -6.60
N GLY A 90 -5.88 -10.63 -7.11
CA GLY A 90 -5.50 -11.45 -8.27
C GLY A 90 -5.71 -10.78 -9.63
N ASP A 91 -5.97 -9.47 -9.66
CA ASP A 91 -6.03 -8.71 -10.91
C ASP A 91 -4.60 -8.36 -11.37
N THR A 92 -4.06 -9.17 -12.29
CA THR A 92 -2.70 -9.03 -12.84
C THR A 92 -2.67 -8.22 -14.15
N THR A 93 -3.71 -7.43 -14.44
CA THR A 93 -3.83 -6.70 -15.72
C THR A 93 -2.86 -5.51 -15.88
N GLY A 94 -2.00 -5.22 -14.89
CA GLY A 94 -0.93 -4.24 -15.01
C GLY A 94 0.38 -4.86 -15.50
N THR A 95 0.70 -4.64 -16.78
CA THR A 95 1.99 -4.92 -17.42
C THR A 95 3.18 -4.71 -16.48
N ILE A 96 3.72 -5.81 -15.93
CA ILE A 96 5.15 -5.88 -15.67
C ILE A 96 5.77 -5.94 -17.06
N PRO A 97 6.69 -5.03 -17.45
CA PRO A 97 7.60 -5.33 -18.54
C PRO A 97 8.38 -6.54 -18.05
N VAL A 98 7.95 -7.73 -18.46
CA VAL A 98 8.77 -8.93 -18.44
C VAL A 98 10.10 -8.47 -19.03
N PRO A 99 11.23 -8.54 -18.30
CA PRO A 99 12.51 -8.36 -18.95
C PRO A 99 12.52 -9.41 -20.06
N THR A 100 12.51 -8.93 -21.30
CA THR A 100 12.56 -9.72 -22.54
C THR A 100 13.76 -10.66 -22.43
N SER A 101 13.52 -11.85 -21.88
CA SER A 101 14.40 -12.98 -22.07
C SER A 101 14.07 -13.46 -23.46
N GLN A 102 14.99 -13.19 -24.39
CA GLN A 102 14.84 -13.55 -25.79
C GLN A 102 14.39 -15.01 -25.91
N GLU A 103 13.23 -15.15 -26.53
CA GLU A 103 12.67 -16.38 -27.04
C GLU A 103 13.70 -17.05 -27.96
N ASN A 104 14.16 -18.24 -27.57
CA ASN A 104 14.61 -19.23 -28.53
C ASN A 104 14.06 -20.59 -28.11
N GLY A 105 12.98 -21.01 -28.79
CA GLY A 105 12.51 -22.40 -28.88
C GLY A 105 11.70 -22.92 -27.69
N ALA A 106 10.38 -23.03 -27.89
CA ALA A 106 9.46 -23.81 -27.06
C ALA A 106 9.86 -25.31 -27.01
N PRO A 107 9.43 -26.07 -25.97
CA PRO A 107 8.06 -26.57 -25.99
C PRO A 107 7.30 -26.45 -24.65
N ALA A 108 5.98 -26.36 -24.79
CA ALA A 108 4.93 -26.91 -23.92
C ALA A 108 5.04 -26.73 -22.39
N SER A 109 4.06 -25.99 -21.85
CA SER A 109 3.49 -26.04 -20.50
C SER A 109 4.00 -27.20 -19.62
N ALA A 110 5.16 -27.02 -19.01
CA ALA A 110 5.55 -27.78 -17.84
C ALA A 110 4.99 -27.04 -16.61
N PRO A 111 4.39 -27.74 -15.62
CA PRO A 111 4.11 -27.12 -14.34
C PRO A 111 5.42 -26.54 -13.81
N LEU A 112 5.43 -25.24 -13.52
CA LEU A 112 6.56 -24.56 -12.91
C LEU A 112 6.77 -25.14 -11.50
N GLU A 113 7.56 -26.21 -11.39
CA GLU A 113 7.97 -26.76 -10.09
C GLU A 113 8.99 -25.81 -9.45
N VAL A 114 8.51 -25.01 -8.51
CA VAL A 114 9.39 -24.16 -7.69
C VAL A 114 9.97 -25.04 -6.57
N PRO A 115 11.31 -25.15 -6.44
CA PRO A 115 11.91 -25.93 -5.37
C PRO A 115 11.49 -25.41 -3.99
N MET A 116 11.02 -26.32 -3.12
CA MET A 116 10.70 -26.03 -1.71
C MET A 116 11.77 -25.23 -0.94
N PRO A 117 13.09 -25.46 -1.09
CA PRO A 117 14.09 -24.63 -0.39
C PRO A 117 14.07 -23.17 -0.83
N LEU A 118 13.69 -22.89 -2.08
CA LEU A 118 13.54 -21.52 -2.60
C LEU A 118 12.33 -20.84 -1.95
N VAL A 119 11.21 -21.56 -1.84
CA VAL A 119 9.99 -21.09 -1.15
C VAL A 119 10.28 -20.83 0.33
N SER A 120 10.96 -21.76 1.01
CA SER A 120 11.34 -21.59 2.41
C SER A 120 12.29 -20.41 2.60
N SER A 121 13.30 -20.24 1.75
CA SER A 121 14.22 -19.10 1.82
C SER A 121 13.50 -17.77 1.60
N ALA A 122 12.59 -17.73 0.61
CA ALA A 122 11.77 -16.55 0.36
C ALA A 122 10.87 -16.20 1.56
N LEU A 123 10.25 -17.21 2.19
CA LEU A 123 9.45 -17.03 3.39
C LEU A 123 10.29 -16.53 4.56
N THR A 124 11.48 -17.09 4.77
CA THR A 124 12.43 -16.64 5.80
C THR A 124 12.85 -15.19 5.59
N ILE A 125 13.25 -14.81 4.38
CA ILE A 125 13.64 -13.43 4.03
C ILE A 125 12.47 -12.48 4.21
N ALA A 126 11.25 -12.88 3.82
CA ALA A 126 10.06 -12.09 4.02
C ALA A 126 9.77 -11.86 5.51
N ASN A 127 9.91 -12.90 6.33
CA ASN A 127 9.69 -12.82 7.77
C ASN A 127 10.75 -11.95 8.46
N GLU A 128 12.02 -12.07 8.07
CA GLU A 128 13.11 -11.23 8.55
C GLU A 128 12.92 -9.76 8.16
N ARG A 129 12.49 -9.49 6.93
CA ARG A 129 12.18 -8.12 6.49
C ARG A 129 11.00 -7.55 7.24
N LEU A 130 9.95 -8.34 7.51
CA LEU A 130 8.78 -7.89 8.25
C LEU A 130 9.12 -7.52 9.71
N THR A 131 10.03 -8.27 10.35
CA THR A 131 10.46 -7.98 11.72
C THR A 131 11.41 -6.79 11.81
N THR A 132 12.29 -6.61 10.82
CA THR A 132 13.28 -5.53 10.79
C THR A 132 12.76 -4.21 10.23
N SER A 133 11.74 -4.23 9.37
CA SER A 133 11.20 -3.03 8.72
C SER A 133 10.22 -2.23 9.58
N GLN A 134 10.02 -2.56 10.85
CA GLN A 134 9.23 -1.75 11.77
C GLN A 134 10.16 -0.70 12.42
N PRO A 135 10.26 0.54 11.91
CA PRO A 135 10.99 1.58 12.63
C PRO A 135 10.38 1.73 14.02
N SER A 136 11.17 1.50 15.06
CA SER A 136 10.75 1.54 16.47
C SER A 136 10.09 2.86 16.89
N ARG A 137 10.18 3.90 16.06
CA ARG A 137 9.61 5.23 16.32
C ARG A 137 8.12 5.37 16.06
N TYR A 138 7.48 4.39 15.42
CA TYR A 138 6.03 4.38 15.14
C TYR A 138 5.35 3.07 15.56
N ARG A 139 5.98 2.29 16.44
CA ARG A 139 5.38 1.08 16.98
C ARG A 139 4.24 1.48 17.92
N THR A 140 3.01 1.53 17.39
CA THR A 140 1.81 1.88 18.17
C THR A 140 1.33 0.74 19.06
N LEU A 141 1.82 -0.48 18.80
CA LEU A 141 1.41 -1.70 19.46
C LEU A 141 2.62 -2.38 20.10
N THR A 142 2.45 -2.79 21.35
CA THR A 142 3.41 -3.68 22.03
C THR A 142 3.50 -5.03 21.30
N ASP A 143 4.60 -5.78 21.53
CA ASP A 143 4.75 -7.14 21.00
C ASP A 143 3.55 -8.05 21.34
N ALA A 144 3.00 -7.88 22.55
CA ALA A 144 1.82 -8.62 23.00
C ALA A 144 0.59 -8.27 22.15
N GLU A 145 0.26 -6.99 21.99
CA GLU A 145 -0.89 -6.56 21.17
C GLU A 145 -0.73 -6.92 19.69
N PHE A 146 0.50 -6.85 19.17
CA PHE A 146 0.79 -7.31 17.81
C PHE A 146 0.54 -8.81 17.68
N SER A 147 1.03 -9.63 18.62
CA SER A 147 0.82 -11.08 18.62
C SER A 147 -0.66 -11.47 18.76
N GLU A 148 -1.42 -10.71 19.55
CA GLU A 148 -2.87 -10.89 19.69
C GLU A 148 -3.60 -10.55 18.39
N LYS A 149 -3.27 -9.41 17.75
CA LYS A 149 -3.88 -9.05 16.46
C LYS A 149 -3.51 -10.04 15.36
N LEU A 150 -2.28 -10.51 15.33
CA LEU A 150 -1.81 -11.50 14.36
C LEU A 150 -2.52 -12.84 14.54
N SER A 151 -2.64 -13.33 15.78
CA SER A 151 -3.36 -14.58 16.07
C SER A 151 -4.84 -14.47 15.71
N LYS A 152 -5.49 -13.35 16.04
CA LYS A 152 -6.89 -13.08 15.68
C LYS A 152 -7.09 -13.08 14.15
N LEU A 153 -6.24 -12.37 13.42
CA LEU A 153 -6.31 -12.32 11.95
C LEU A 153 -6.08 -13.70 11.33
N THR A 154 -5.10 -14.45 11.85
CA THR A 154 -4.80 -15.82 11.38
C THR A 154 -6.01 -16.72 11.54
N LEU A 155 -6.67 -16.68 12.69
CA LEU A 155 -7.90 -17.44 12.92
C LEU A 155 -9.04 -17.01 12.00
N GLN A 156 -9.19 -15.72 11.73
CA GLN A 156 -10.20 -15.22 10.78
C GLN A 156 -9.95 -15.73 9.36
N ILE A 157 -8.68 -15.74 8.91
CA ILE A 157 -8.31 -16.27 7.59
C ILE A 157 -8.60 -17.76 7.53
N VAL A 158 -8.12 -18.55 8.51
CA VAL A 158 -8.35 -20.01 8.57
C VAL A 158 -9.84 -20.32 8.56
N ARG A 159 -10.63 -19.60 9.35
CA ARG A 159 -12.09 -19.76 9.36
C ARG A 159 -12.72 -19.44 8.01
N SER A 160 -12.34 -18.32 7.39
CA SER A 160 -12.87 -17.95 6.07
C SER A 160 -12.48 -18.96 5.00
N LEU A 161 -11.29 -19.56 5.08
CA LEU A 161 -10.86 -20.61 4.16
C LEU A 161 -11.67 -21.90 4.38
N LEU A 162 -11.92 -22.29 5.62
CA LEU A 162 -12.71 -23.47 5.95
C LEU A 162 -14.17 -23.31 5.49
N GLU A 163 -14.79 -22.15 5.74
CA GLU A 163 -16.16 -21.85 5.31
C GLU A 163 -16.28 -21.88 3.77
N ARG A 164 -15.26 -21.38 3.04
CA ARG A 164 -15.22 -21.46 1.57
C ARG A 164 -14.98 -22.88 1.08
N ALA A 165 -14.08 -23.63 1.71
CA ALA A 165 -13.80 -25.02 1.36
C ALA A 165 -15.02 -25.93 1.56
N GLU A 166 -15.78 -25.74 2.64
CA GLU A 166 -17.05 -26.45 2.88
C GLU A 166 -18.10 -26.10 1.80
N LYS A 167 -18.24 -24.81 1.48
CA LYS A 167 -19.16 -24.33 0.44
C LYS A 167 -18.84 -24.94 -0.92
N ASP A 168 -17.56 -25.02 -1.27
CA ASP A 168 -17.09 -25.49 -2.57
C ASP A 168 -16.78 -27.00 -2.59
N LYS A 169 -17.05 -27.72 -1.48
CA LYS A 169 -16.75 -29.15 -1.27
C LYS A 169 -15.30 -29.53 -1.60
N ILE A 170 -14.37 -28.61 -1.34
CA ILE A 170 -12.94 -28.83 -1.57
C ILE A 170 -12.42 -29.70 -0.42
N THR A 171 -11.96 -30.91 -0.74
CA THR A 171 -11.34 -31.80 0.24
C THR A 171 -9.85 -31.50 0.27
N LEU A 172 -9.36 -30.97 1.40
CA LEU A 172 -7.93 -30.77 1.64
C LEU A 172 -7.35 -32.13 2.10
N LEU A 173 -6.51 -32.74 1.27
CA LEU A 173 -5.78 -33.99 1.55
C LEU A 173 -4.50 -33.73 2.34
#